data_AF-A0A969GGL1-F1
#
_entry.id   AF-A0A969GGL1-F1
#
_cell.length_a   1.000
_cell.length_b   1.000
_cell.length_c   1.000
_cell.angle_alpha   90.00
_cell.angle_beta   90.00
_cell.angle_gamma   90.00
#
_symmetry.space_group_name_H-M   'P 1'
#
loop_
_entity.id
_entity.type
_entity.pdbx_description
1 polymer ?
#
loop_
_entity_poly.entity_id
_entity_poly.type
_entity_poly.pdbx_seq_one_letter_code
_entity_poly.pdbx_strand_id
1 'polypeptide(L)'
;MEWATFTRKYGEIREMGAGKRDREHPHLKPISTSEILFYRGLLAKTFFDTDKGLQEFVYIPDDLLEIINEIGITNNLIAPKNEPFGRTATPVEKSHEIHANDIILDDATTYLAALRINKDFVGARYIMPLLETTNLVKKIFPKQMQLNNSSKHHAPKH
;
A
#
# COMPACT_ATOMS: atom_id res chain seq x y z
N MET A 1 11.37 21.71 -5.36
CA MET A 1 12.76 21.72 -5.91
C MET A 1 12.75 22.54 -7.19
N GLU A 2 13.80 23.32 -7.49
CA GLU A 2 13.90 24.05 -8.77
C GLU A 2 13.91 23.07 -9.96
N TRP A 3 13.16 23.40 -11.01
CA TRP A 3 13.01 22.54 -12.20
C TRP A 3 14.34 22.19 -12.86
N ALA A 4 15.20 23.19 -13.09
CA ALA A 4 16.51 22.99 -13.72
C ALA A 4 17.43 22.05 -12.92
N THR A 5 17.35 22.09 -11.58
CA THR A 5 18.12 21.18 -10.73
C THR A 5 17.54 19.76 -10.78
N PHE A 6 16.21 19.66 -10.83
CA PHE A 6 15.51 18.39 -10.91
C PHE A 6 15.80 17.65 -12.22
N THR A 7 15.65 18.29 -13.38
CA THR A 7 15.86 17.63 -14.68
C THR A 7 17.31 17.24 -14.90
N ARG A 8 18.27 18.04 -14.42
CA ARG A 8 19.70 17.67 -14.44
C ARG A 8 19.98 16.37 -13.66
N LYS A 9 19.23 16.11 -12.59
CA LYS A 9 19.43 14.93 -11.72
C LYS A 9 18.63 13.72 -12.18
N TYR A 10 17.41 13.92 -12.67
CA TYR A 10 16.44 12.85 -12.94
C TYR A 10 16.07 12.70 -14.43
N GLY A 11 16.69 13.52 -15.28
CA GLY A 11 16.52 13.59 -16.73
C GLY A 11 15.43 14.56 -17.17
N GLU A 12 15.41 14.86 -18.46
CA GLU A 12 14.46 15.80 -19.07
C GLU A 12 13.09 15.14 -19.36
N ILE A 13 12.07 15.97 -19.56
CA ILE A 13 10.73 15.52 -19.99
C ILE A 13 10.49 15.98 -21.42
N ARG A 14 10.01 15.08 -22.28
CA ARG A 14 9.58 15.48 -23.63
C ARG A 14 8.26 16.22 -23.53
N GLU A 15 8.28 17.50 -23.90
CA GLU A 15 7.06 18.28 -24.03
C GLU A 15 6.23 17.77 -25.22
N MET A 16 5.03 17.27 -24.92
CA MET A 16 4.10 16.77 -25.91
C MET A 16 2.69 17.28 -25.58
N GLY A 17 2.04 17.89 -26.56
CA GLY A 17 0.61 18.21 -26.44
C GLY A 17 -0.25 16.94 -26.39
N ALA A 18 -1.52 17.09 -25.99
CA ALA A 18 -2.46 15.98 -25.79
C ALA A 18 -2.49 14.99 -26.98
N GLY A 19 -2.62 15.49 -28.21
CA GLY A 19 -2.69 14.63 -29.40
C GLY A 19 -1.42 13.83 -29.68
N LYS A 20 -0.23 14.40 -29.42
CA LYS A 20 1.05 13.68 -29.60
C LYS A 20 1.26 12.66 -28.49
N ARG A 21 0.91 13.03 -27.26
CA ARG A 21 0.97 12.14 -26.09
C ARG A 21 0.08 10.91 -26.28
N ASP A 22 -1.12 11.09 -26.81
CA ASP A 22 -2.07 9.99 -27.01
C ASP A 22 -1.62 9.06 -28.14
N ARG A 23 -0.87 9.56 -29.14
CA ARG A 23 -0.30 8.73 -30.20
C ARG A 23 0.95 7.97 -29.77
N GLU A 24 1.84 8.63 -29.03
CA GLU A 24 3.18 8.10 -28.71
C GLU A 24 3.20 7.35 -27.37
N HIS A 25 2.16 7.51 -26.54
CA HIS A 25 2.01 6.90 -25.23
C HIS A 25 3.34 6.92 -24.42
N PRO A 26 3.90 8.10 -24.10
CA PRO A 26 5.23 8.21 -23.49
C PRO A 26 5.36 7.47 -22.16
N HIS A 27 4.25 7.23 -21.45
CA HIS A 27 4.21 6.42 -20.24
C HIS A 27 4.59 4.94 -20.46
N LEU A 28 4.49 4.42 -21.69
CA LEU A 28 4.90 3.05 -22.04
C LEU A 28 6.41 2.95 -22.29
N LYS A 29 7.02 4.02 -22.82
CA LYS A 29 8.46 4.09 -23.16
C LYS A 29 9.05 5.43 -22.70
N PRO A 30 9.18 5.63 -21.38
CA PRO A 30 9.74 6.85 -20.83
C PRO A 30 11.26 6.90 -21.04
N ILE A 31 11.81 8.08 -21.25
CA ILE A 31 13.24 8.33 -21.44
C ILE A 31 13.96 8.74 -20.16
N SER A 32 13.22 9.09 -19.09
CA SER A 32 13.78 9.57 -17.84
C SER A 32 12.88 9.29 -16.64
N THR A 33 13.45 9.35 -15.44
CA THR A 33 12.70 9.25 -14.18
C THR A 33 11.71 10.40 -14.05
N SER A 34 12.11 11.61 -14.44
CA SER A 34 11.23 12.79 -14.47
C SER A 34 9.99 12.52 -15.33
N GLU A 35 10.17 11.93 -16.52
CA GLU A 35 9.08 11.64 -17.45
C GLU A 35 8.12 10.58 -16.89
N ILE A 36 8.64 9.55 -16.23
CA ILE A 36 7.84 8.54 -15.54
C ILE A 36 6.94 9.21 -14.50
N LEU A 37 7.53 10.00 -13.61
CA LEU A 37 6.82 10.60 -12.50
C LEU A 37 5.77 11.61 -12.99
N PHE A 38 6.09 12.40 -14.01
CA PHE A 38 5.18 13.39 -14.58
C PHE A 38 3.99 12.75 -15.29
N TYR A 39 4.21 11.79 -16.20
CA TYR A 39 3.09 11.16 -16.94
C TYR A 39 2.26 10.19 -16.08
N ARG A 40 2.78 9.77 -14.93
CA ARG A 40 1.99 9.06 -13.91
C ARG A 40 1.23 9.98 -12.95
N GLY A 41 1.38 11.30 -13.10
CA GLY A 41 0.71 12.29 -12.25
C GLY A 41 1.30 12.40 -10.85
N LEU A 42 2.51 11.90 -10.61
CA LEU A 42 3.17 11.94 -9.29
C LEU A 42 3.88 13.27 -9.00
N LEU A 43 4.07 14.10 -10.03
CA LEU A 43 4.70 15.41 -9.91
C LEU A 43 3.85 16.48 -10.57
N ALA A 44 3.85 17.66 -9.98
CA ALA A 44 3.31 18.87 -10.55
C ALA A 44 4.43 19.89 -10.79
N LYS A 45 4.28 20.67 -11.87
CA LYS A 45 5.18 21.76 -12.24
C LYS A 45 4.42 23.08 -12.11
N THR A 46 5.01 24.06 -11.44
CA THR A 46 4.44 25.40 -11.26
C THR A 46 5.54 26.47 -11.33
N PHE A 47 5.13 27.71 -11.47
CA PHE A 47 6.01 28.87 -11.35
C PHE A 47 5.83 29.50 -9.97
N PHE A 48 6.93 29.80 -9.30
CA PHE A 48 6.92 30.58 -8.07
C PHE A 48 7.68 31.89 -8.29
N ASP A 49 7.17 32.95 -7.69
CA ASP A 49 7.88 34.23 -7.64
C ASP A 49 8.92 34.16 -6.53
N THR A 50 10.18 34.45 -6.89
CA THR A 50 11.31 34.43 -5.96
C THR A 50 12.03 35.76 -6.02
N ASP A 51 12.95 36.03 -5.09
CA ASP A 51 13.77 37.24 -5.11
C ASP A 51 14.60 37.40 -6.40
N LYS A 52 14.76 36.30 -7.16
CA LYS A 52 15.46 36.24 -8.45
C LYS A 52 14.51 36.33 -9.66
N GLY A 53 13.22 36.53 -9.41
CA GLY A 53 12.14 36.54 -10.40
C GLY A 53 11.34 35.24 -10.46
N LEU A 54 10.50 35.14 -11.48
CA LEU A 54 9.61 34.01 -11.71
C LEU A 54 10.40 32.77 -12.15
N GLN A 55 10.39 31.72 -11.34
CA GLN A 55 11.17 30.50 -11.58
C GLN A 55 10.29 29.25 -11.51
N GLU A 56 10.64 28.24 -12.29
CA GLU A 56 9.95 26.96 -12.34
C GLU A 56 10.38 26.03 -11.22
N PHE A 57 9.38 25.40 -10.60
CA PHE A 57 9.57 24.41 -9.57
C PHE A 57 8.74 23.16 -9.84
N VAL A 58 9.28 22.05 -9.36
CA VAL A 58 8.57 20.80 -9.25
C VAL A 58 8.29 20.48 -7.79
N TYR A 59 7.11 19.95 -7.54
CA TYR A 59 6.65 19.50 -6.24
C TYR A 59 5.78 18.25 -6.37
N ILE A 60 5.62 17.55 -5.25
CA ILE A 60 4.64 16.46 -5.11
C ILE A 60 3.38 17.11 -4.57
N PRO A 61 2.22 16.96 -5.25
CA PRO A 61 0.93 17.42 -4.75
C PRO A 61 0.61 16.91 -3.34
N ASP A 62 -0.04 17.74 -2.51
CA ASP A 62 -0.28 17.44 -1.10
C ASP A 62 -1.18 16.21 -0.87
N ASP A 63 -2.16 16.01 -1.76
CA ASP A 63 -3.05 14.84 -1.79
C ASP A 63 -2.27 13.53 -2.00
N LEU A 64 -1.25 13.56 -2.85
CA LEU A 64 -0.36 12.42 -3.06
C LEU A 64 0.65 12.25 -1.92
N LEU A 65 1.10 13.36 -1.33
CA LEU A 65 2.07 13.33 -0.24
C LEU A 65 1.50 12.60 0.99
N GLU A 66 0.24 12.83 1.33
CA GLU A 66 -0.46 12.12 2.42
C GLU A 66 -0.48 10.60 2.17
N ILE A 67 -0.88 10.19 0.96
CA ILE A 67 -0.95 8.78 0.56
C ILE A 67 0.43 8.11 0.59
N ILE A 68 1.46 8.80 0.06
CA ILE A 68 2.84 8.28 0.03
C ILE A 68 3.36 8.08 1.45
N ASN A 69 3.08 9.01 2.37
CA ASN A 69 3.51 8.91 3.76
C ASN A 69 2.77 7.78 4.49
N GLU A 70 1.45 7.64 4.31
CA GLU A 70 0.67 6.56 4.91
C GLU A 70 1.19 5.18 4.46
N ILE A 71 1.37 5.00 3.14
CA ILE A 71 1.90 3.77 2.56
C ILE A 71 3.35 3.53 2.98
N GLY A 72 4.19 4.58 3.02
CA GLY A 72 5.59 4.49 3.41
C GLY A 72 5.77 4.08 4.87
N ILE A 73 4.86 4.51 5.76
CA ILE A 73 4.82 4.08 7.15
C ILE A 73 4.36 2.62 7.24
N THR A 74 3.26 2.24 6.56
CA THR A 74 2.78 0.85 6.57
C THR A 74 3.79 -0.12 5.96
N ASN A 75 4.48 0.27 4.89
CA ASN A 75 5.47 -0.58 4.21
C ASN A 75 6.80 -0.65 4.95
N ASN A 76 7.14 0.28 5.83
CA ASN A 76 8.29 0.11 6.72
C ASN A 76 7.95 -0.80 7.91
N LEU A 77 6.70 -0.79 8.36
CA LEU A 77 6.21 -1.67 9.43
C LEU A 77 5.91 -3.09 8.93
N ILE A 78 5.58 -3.23 7.65
CA ILE A 78 5.17 -4.46 6.97
C ILE A 78 5.98 -4.61 5.68
N ALA A 79 7.26 -4.24 5.66
CA ALA A 79 8.08 -4.56 4.50
C ALA A 79 8.10 -6.09 4.44
N PRO A 80 7.51 -6.76 3.44
CA PRO A 80 7.96 -8.09 3.16
C PRO A 80 9.42 -7.87 2.75
N LYS A 81 10.36 -8.32 3.58
CA LYS A 81 11.65 -8.67 3.02
C LYS A 81 11.30 -9.61 1.87
N ASN A 82 11.47 -9.17 0.63
CA ASN A 82 11.31 -10.00 -0.57
C ASN A 82 12.35 -11.14 -0.62
N GLU A 83 12.96 -11.49 0.52
CA GLU A 83 13.53 -12.81 0.71
C GLU A 83 12.36 -13.79 0.74
N PRO A 84 12.21 -14.67 -0.26
CA PRO A 84 11.32 -15.80 -0.10
C PRO A 84 11.65 -16.49 1.23
N PHE A 85 10.62 -16.86 2.00
CA PHE A 85 10.77 -17.59 3.26
C PHE A 85 11.40 -18.97 2.96
N GLY A 86 12.72 -18.98 2.79
CA GLY A 86 13.47 -20.15 2.35
C GLY A 86 13.32 -20.50 0.87
N ARG A 87 14.08 -21.52 0.47
CA ARG A 87 13.93 -22.20 -0.82
C ARG A 87 12.64 -23.01 -0.83
N THR A 88 12.03 -23.17 -1.99
CA THR A 88 10.94 -24.15 -2.19
C THR A 88 11.41 -25.52 -1.72
N ALA A 89 10.59 -26.23 -0.93
CA ALA A 89 10.91 -27.59 -0.50
C ALA A 89 11.15 -28.49 -1.71
N THR A 90 12.27 -29.20 -1.72
CA THR A 90 12.58 -30.19 -2.74
C THR A 90 11.66 -31.41 -2.60
N PRO A 91 11.40 -32.20 -3.66
CA PRO A 91 10.51 -33.35 -3.58
C PRO A 91 10.91 -34.38 -2.50
N VAL A 92 12.20 -34.48 -2.18
CA VAL A 92 12.73 -35.36 -1.12
C VAL A 92 12.37 -34.87 0.29
N GLU A 93 12.12 -33.57 0.44
CA GLU A 93 11.75 -32.93 1.71
C GLU A 93 10.23 -32.93 1.96
N LYS A 94 9.43 -33.42 1.00
CA LYS A 94 7.97 -33.60 1.14
C LYS A 94 7.70 -35.04 1.60
N SER A 95 7.52 -35.25 2.90
CA SER A 95 7.25 -36.59 3.45
C SER A 95 5.77 -36.92 3.58
N HIS A 96 4.90 -35.93 3.74
CA HIS A 96 3.46 -36.13 3.95
C HIS A 96 2.65 -35.10 3.16
N GLU A 97 1.79 -35.59 2.27
CA GLU A 97 0.74 -34.77 1.65
C GLU A 97 -0.44 -34.69 2.62
N ILE A 98 -0.57 -33.55 3.30
CA ILE A 98 -1.74 -33.27 4.13
C ILE A 98 -2.84 -32.77 3.21
N HIS A 99 -3.95 -33.50 3.12
CA HIS A 99 -5.12 -33.03 2.39
C HIS A 99 -5.63 -31.72 2.98
N ALA A 100 -5.86 -30.72 2.13
CA ALA A 100 -6.48 -29.48 2.53
C ALA A 100 -7.89 -29.78 3.06
N ASN A 101 -8.20 -29.28 4.27
CA ASN A 101 -9.52 -29.42 4.89
C ASN A 101 -10.25 -28.07 4.88
N ASP A 102 -11.58 -28.10 4.82
CA ASP A 102 -12.46 -26.93 4.74
C ASP A 102 -12.77 -26.30 6.11
N ILE A 103 -12.26 -26.89 7.21
CA ILE A 103 -12.38 -26.38 8.59
C ILE A 103 -12.10 -24.88 8.70
N ILE A 104 -11.08 -24.39 7.99
CA ILE A 104 -10.71 -22.97 8.03
C ILE A 104 -11.84 -22.08 7.49
N LEU A 105 -12.58 -22.56 6.49
CA LEU A 105 -13.71 -21.86 5.87
C LEU A 105 -14.92 -21.82 6.82
N ASP A 106 -15.18 -22.93 7.52
CA ASP A 106 -16.24 -23.03 8.53
C ASP A 106 -15.97 -22.12 9.73
N ASP A 107 -14.73 -22.13 10.21
CA ASP A 107 -14.24 -21.27 11.28
C ASP A 107 -14.36 -19.79 10.88
N ALA A 108 -13.96 -19.44 9.66
CA ALA A 108 -14.10 -18.08 9.13
C ALA A 108 -15.57 -17.65 9.02
N THR A 109 -16.45 -18.54 8.58
CA THR A 109 -17.90 -18.27 8.48
C THR A 109 -18.52 -18.08 9.85
N THR A 110 -18.14 -18.92 10.82
CA THR A 110 -18.58 -18.83 12.21
C THR A 110 -18.12 -17.51 12.83
N TYR A 111 -16.88 -17.09 12.57
CA TYR A 111 -16.36 -15.80 13.03
C TYR A 111 -17.11 -14.62 12.44
N LEU A 112 -17.37 -14.61 11.13
CA LEU A 112 -18.14 -13.54 10.48
C LEU A 112 -19.58 -13.45 11.01
N ALA A 113 -20.21 -14.60 11.28
CA ALA A 113 -21.52 -14.65 11.92
C ALA A 113 -21.49 -14.08 13.34
N ALA A 114 -20.46 -14.40 14.13
CA ALA A 114 -20.25 -13.86 15.47
C ALA A 114 -20.07 -12.33 15.45
N LEU A 115 -19.27 -11.80 14.52
CA LEU A 115 -19.11 -10.35 14.33
C LEU A 115 -20.44 -9.67 13.97
N ARG A 116 -21.25 -10.29 13.10
CA ARG A 116 -22.57 -9.75 12.71
C ARG A 116 -23.51 -9.57 13.91
N ILE A 117 -23.42 -10.45 14.91
CA ILE A 117 -24.23 -10.39 16.14
C ILE A 117 -23.48 -9.76 17.33
N ASN A 118 -22.32 -9.14 17.08
CA ASN A 118 -21.47 -8.49 18.06
C ASN A 118 -21.10 -9.40 19.25
N LYS A 119 -20.78 -10.67 18.97
CA LYS A 119 -20.28 -11.65 19.95
C LYS A 119 -18.81 -11.94 19.72
N ASP A 120 -18.10 -12.14 20.82
CA ASP A 120 -16.70 -12.56 20.81
C ASP A 120 -16.58 -14.02 20.39
N PHE A 121 -15.53 -14.33 19.62
CA PHE A 121 -15.22 -15.68 19.15
C PHE A 121 -13.84 -16.09 19.66
N VAL A 122 -13.78 -17.22 20.36
CA VAL A 122 -12.56 -17.71 21.02
C VAL A 122 -11.45 -18.04 20.01
N GLY A 123 -11.81 -18.39 18.76
CA GLY A 123 -10.86 -18.68 17.69
C GLY A 123 -10.38 -17.47 16.86
N ALA A 124 -10.73 -16.24 17.26
CA ALA A 124 -10.42 -15.03 16.48
C ALA A 124 -8.90 -14.84 16.23
N ARG A 125 -8.05 -15.36 17.13
CA ARG A 125 -6.59 -15.13 17.10
C ARG A 125 -5.89 -15.76 15.90
N TYR A 126 -6.39 -16.88 15.38
CA TYR A 126 -5.80 -17.56 14.22
C TYR A 126 -6.51 -17.24 12.90
N ILE A 127 -7.78 -16.83 12.95
CA ILE A 127 -8.59 -16.49 11.76
C ILE A 127 -8.36 -15.04 11.31
N MET A 128 -8.15 -14.10 12.23
CA MET A 128 -7.99 -12.68 11.89
C MET A 128 -6.89 -12.40 10.85
N PRO A 129 -5.68 -12.96 10.96
CA PRO A 129 -4.64 -12.76 9.95
C PRO A 129 -5.03 -13.26 8.55
N LEU A 130 -5.81 -14.34 8.46
CA LEU A 130 -6.30 -14.87 7.20
C LEU A 130 -7.37 -13.97 6.57
N LEU A 131 -8.25 -13.40 7.41
CA LEU A 131 -9.29 -12.48 6.93
C LEU A 131 -8.75 -11.09 6.57
N GLU A 132 -7.64 -10.67 7.19
CA GLU A 132 -6.92 -9.46 6.84
C GLU A 132 -6.18 -9.60 5.50
N THR A 133 -5.51 -10.73 5.27
CA THR A 133 -4.80 -11.00 3.99
C THR A 133 -5.76 -11.13 2.80
N THR A 134 -6.96 -11.65 3.02
CA THR A 134 -8.01 -11.76 1.99
C THR A 134 -8.81 -10.47 1.79
N ASN A 135 -8.53 -9.42 2.58
CA ASN A 135 -9.22 -8.12 2.55
C ASN A 135 -10.75 -8.21 2.77
N LEU A 136 -11.25 -9.34 3.28
CA LEU A 136 -12.68 -9.58 3.50
C LEU A 136 -13.23 -8.71 4.64
N VAL A 137 -12.44 -8.50 5.69
CA VAL A 137 -12.85 -7.68 6.85
C VAL A 137 -12.98 -6.20 6.50
N LYS A 138 -12.07 -5.65 5.67
CA LYS A 138 -12.15 -4.23 5.25
C LYS A 138 -13.38 -3.95 4.37
N LYS A 139 -13.85 -4.94 3.61
CA LYS A 139 -15.04 -4.82 2.76
C LYS A 139 -16.35 -4.92 3.53
N ILE A 140 -16.38 -5.69 4.62
CA ILE A 140 -17.61 -5.96 5.38
C ILE A 140 -17.79 -4.96 6.54
N PHE A 141 -16.70 -4.44 7.13
CA PHE A 141 -16.77 -3.53 8.27
C PHE A 141 -15.89 -2.27 8.07
N PRO A 142 -16.45 -1.15 7.59
CA PRO A 142 -15.73 0.11 7.55
C PRO A 142 -15.63 0.71 8.97
N LYS A 143 -14.39 0.79 9.45
CA LYS A 143 -13.87 1.75 10.46
C LYS A 143 -14.37 1.72 11.92
N GLN A 144 -15.44 1.02 12.31
CA GLN A 144 -15.98 1.17 13.68
C GLN A 144 -15.59 0.12 14.74
N MET A 145 -14.94 -0.99 14.37
CA MET A 145 -14.61 -2.06 15.34
C MET A 145 -13.09 -2.22 15.59
N GLN A 146 -12.31 -1.16 15.41
CA GLN A 146 -10.90 -1.14 15.83
C GLN A 146 -10.68 -0.49 17.22
N LEU A 147 -11.71 0.11 17.84
CA LEU A 147 -11.54 0.84 19.11
C LEU A 147 -11.63 -0.03 20.37
N ASN A 148 -12.04 -1.30 20.30
CA ASN A 148 -12.51 -1.99 21.51
C ASN A 148 -11.45 -2.87 22.19
N ASN A 149 -10.28 -3.07 21.58
CA ASN A 149 -9.25 -3.96 22.12
C ASN A 149 -8.12 -3.25 22.90
N SER A 150 -8.22 -1.94 23.14
CA SER A 150 -7.23 -1.19 23.94
C SER A 150 -7.66 -0.87 25.38
N SER A 151 -8.77 -1.41 25.89
CA SER A 151 -9.11 -1.21 27.31
C SER A 151 -9.74 -2.45 27.92
N LYS A 152 -8.89 -3.31 28.51
CA LYS A 152 -9.19 -4.16 29.68
C LYS A 152 -7.91 -4.88 30.16
N HIS A 153 -6.84 -4.14 30.44
CA HIS A 153 -5.90 -4.58 31.47
C HIS A 153 -6.45 -4.12 32.82
N HIS A 154 -7.24 -5.01 33.42
CA HIS A 154 -7.69 -4.90 34.79
C HIS A 154 -6.47 -5.14 35.70
N ALA A 155 -5.95 -4.07 36.30
CA ALA A 155 -4.97 -4.19 37.39
C ALA A 155 -5.74 -4.57 38.68
N PRO A 156 -5.43 -5.70 39.33
CA PRO A 156 -5.94 -5.94 40.67
C PRO A 156 -5.20 -5.04 41.65
N LYS A 157 -5.93 -4.14 42.31
CA LYS A 157 -5.50 -3.53 43.57
C LYS A 157 -5.72 -4.56 44.66
N HIS A 158 -4.66 -4.98 45.33
CA HIS A 158 -4.60 -5.22 46.78
C HIS A 158 -3.15 -5.15 47.23
#